data_AF-A0A497L3D8-F1
#
_entry.id   AF-A0A497L3D8-F1
#
_cell.length_a   1.000
_cell.length_b   1.000
_cell.length_c   1.000
_cell.angle_alpha   90.00
_cell.angle_beta   90.00
_cell.angle_gamma   90.00
#
_symmetry.space_group_name_H-M   'P 1'
#
loop_
_entity.id
_entity.type
_entity.pdbx_description
1 polymer ?
#
loop_
_entity_poly.entity_id
_entity_poly.type
_entity_poly.pdbx_seq_one_letter_code
_entity_poly.pdbx_strand_id
1 'polypeptide(L)'
;MRTGGARIGVFICHCGFNIAGVVDVELLREKASKLPGVVVAEDYPYMCSEPGQKLIMEAIAEHGLNRVVVAACSPSMHEETFRGVLRASGLNPYLLEVANVREQCSWPHAHEPERATEKALKLVEMAVAKARLLEPVELRRVPIKRSALVVGGGIAGITAALDLAEAGLEVYLVERQPSIGGHMAM
;
A
#
# COMPACT_ATOMS: atom_id res chain seq x y z
N MET A 1 -24.72 2.48 -6.65
CA MET A 1 -23.41 3.12 -6.35
C MET A 1 -23.70 4.56 -5.94
N ARG A 2 -23.27 5.02 -4.76
CA ARG A 2 -23.59 6.37 -4.27
C ARG A 2 -22.96 7.42 -5.20
N THR A 3 -23.74 7.97 -6.13
CA THR A 3 -23.42 9.03 -7.10
C THR A 3 -23.34 10.42 -6.44
N GLY A 4 -22.84 10.49 -5.21
CA GLY A 4 -22.59 11.74 -4.48
C GLY A 4 -21.12 12.14 -4.57
N GLY A 5 -20.80 13.40 -4.26
CA GLY A 5 -19.43 13.90 -4.22
C GLY A 5 -18.48 13.06 -3.35
N ALA A 6 -17.18 13.22 -3.56
CA ALA A 6 -16.16 12.50 -2.79
C ALA A 6 -16.30 12.76 -1.28
N ARG A 7 -16.37 11.69 -0.50
CA ARG A 7 -16.39 11.64 0.96
C ARG A 7 -15.15 10.87 1.41
N ILE A 8 -14.09 11.61 1.71
CA ILE A 8 -12.74 11.11 1.92
C ILE A 8 -12.46 11.01 3.42
N GLY A 9 -11.99 9.86 3.87
CA GLY A 9 -11.30 9.74 5.16
C GLY A 9 -9.79 9.84 4.96
N VAL A 10 -9.13 10.72 5.71
CA VAL A 10 -7.67 10.85 5.72
C VAL A 10 -7.12 10.25 7.01
N PHE A 11 -6.24 9.26 6.91
CA PHE A 11 -5.69 8.58 8.07
C PHE A 11 -4.18 8.72 8.11
N ILE A 12 -3.64 9.28 9.18
CA ILE A 12 -2.24 9.66 9.29
C ILE A 12 -1.53 8.74 10.28
N CYS A 13 -0.48 8.07 9.82
CA CYS A 13 0.30 7.16 10.65
C CYS A 13 1.45 7.89 11.34
N HIS A 14 1.68 7.61 12.61
CA HIS A 14 2.90 8.08 13.30
C HIS A 14 4.10 7.18 13.00
N CYS A 15 3.81 5.90 12.77
CA CYS A 15 4.81 4.83 12.64
C CYS A 15 5.78 4.80 13.83
N GLY A 16 5.23 4.90 15.04
CA GLY A 16 5.99 5.20 16.25
C GLY A 16 6.67 6.56 16.09
N PHE A 17 8.01 6.61 16.18
CA PHE A 17 8.78 7.83 15.96
C PHE A 17 9.26 8.02 14.51
N ASN A 18 8.99 7.08 13.60
CA ASN A 18 9.51 7.16 12.23
C ASN A 18 8.90 8.31 11.43
N ILE A 19 7.63 8.65 11.66
CA ILE A 19 6.96 9.81 11.05
C ILE A 19 6.80 10.90 12.10
N ALA A 20 6.16 10.60 13.23
CA ALA A 20 5.88 11.59 14.28
C ALA A 20 7.12 12.17 14.99
N GLY A 21 8.29 11.55 14.83
CA GLY A 21 9.55 12.11 15.32
C GLY A 21 10.09 13.27 14.47
N VAL A 22 9.51 13.54 13.29
CA VAL A 22 9.96 14.57 12.35
C VAL A 22 8.79 15.42 11.84
N VAL A 23 7.70 14.77 11.45
CA VAL A 23 6.49 15.43 10.93
C VAL A 23 5.54 15.68 12.08
N ASP A 24 5.05 16.92 12.20
CA ASP A 24 3.97 17.27 13.11
C ASP A 24 2.65 16.67 12.60
N VAL A 25 2.29 15.53 13.17
CA VAL A 25 1.11 14.77 12.78
C VAL A 25 -0.18 15.48 13.20
N GLU A 26 -0.18 16.18 14.33
CA GLU A 26 -1.37 16.90 14.80
C GLU A 26 -1.72 18.04 13.85
N LEU A 27 -0.72 18.84 13.46
CA LEU A 27 -0.88 19.90 12.46
C LEU A 27 -1.27 19.33 11.09
N LEU A 28 -0.68 18.21 10.70
CA LEU A 28 -1.02 17.54 9.44
C LEU A 28 -2.48 17.08 9.44
N ARG A 29 -2.97 16.49 10.54
CA ARG A 29 -4.38 16.09 10.69
C ARG A 29 -5.31 17.30 10.64
N GLU A 30 -5.01 18.34 11.41
CA GLU A 30 -5.82 19.56 11.44
C GLU A 30 -5.96 20.17 10.05
N LYS A 31 -4.85 20.30 9.31
CA LYS A 31 -4.88 20.85 7.96
C LYS A 31 -5.55 19.92 6.95
N ALA A 32 -5.31 18.60 7.04
CA ALA A 32 -5.95 17.63 6.17
C ALA A 32 -7.48 17.63 6.33
N SER A 33 -8.00 17.83 7.55
CA SER A 33 -9.44 17.88 7.83
C SER A 33 -10.17 19.03 7.09
N LYS A 34 -9.44 20.08 6.69
CA LYS A 34 -9.98 21.26 6.01
C LYS A 34 -9.95 21.12 4.47
N LEU A 35 -9.43 20.01 3.94
CA LEU A 35 -9.30 19.82 2.50
C LEU A 35 -10.64 19.47 1.84
N PRO A 36 -10.87 19.89 0.58
CA PRO A 36 -12.15 19.65 -0.10
C PRO A 36 -12.50 18.17 -0.21
N GLY A 37 -13.70 17.81 0.28
CA GLY A 37 -14.22 16.44 0.25
C GLY A 37 -13.74 15.55 1.40
N VAL A 38 -12.85 16.03 2.26
CA VAL A 38 -12.48 15.33 3.51
C VAL A 38 -13.62 15.47 4.51
N VAL A 39 -14.09 14.32 5.02
CA VAL A 39 -15.18 14.24 5.99
C VAL A 39 -14.65 13.93 7.39
N VAL A 40 -13.58 13.15 7.45
CA VAL A 40 -12.91 12.78 8.71
C VAL A 40 -11.41 12.73 8.46
N ALA A 41 -10.64 13.22 9.43
CA ALA A 41 -9.19 13.08 9.45
C ALA A 41 -8.76 12.62 10.84
N GLU A 42 -8.07 11.49 10.89
CA GLU A 42 -7.62 10.87 12.14
C GLU A 42 -6.15 10.47 12.04
N ASP A 43 -5.50 10.39 13.19
CA ASP A 43 -4.14 9.92 13.30
C ASP A 43 -4.05 8.77 14.31
N TYR A 44 -3.13 7.83 14.05
CA TYR A 44 -2.92 6.68 14.92
C TYR A 44 -1.46 6.21 14.88
N PRO A 45 -0.91 5.67 16.00
CA PRO A 45 0.49 5.26 16.04
C PRO A 45 0.92 4.28 14.94
N TYR A 46 0.06 3.31 14.61
CA TYR A 46 0.35 2.27 13.62
C TYR A 46 -0.89 1.96 12.77
N MET A 47 -1.11 2.72 11.69
CA MET A 47 -2.27 2.51 10.80
C MET A 47 -2.37 1.11 10.20
N CYS A 48 -1.23 0.41 9.98
CA CYS A 48 -1.24 -0.95 9.44
C CYS A 48 -1.53 -2.04 10.49
N SER A 49 -1.50 -1.70 11.78
CA SER A 49 -1.88 -2.64 12.85
C SER A 49 -3.38 -2.95 12.82
N GLU A 50 -3.79 -4.06 13.45
CA GLU A 50 -5.20 -4.43 13.55
C GLU A 50 -6.09 -3.29 14.13
N PRO A 51 -5.72 -2.59 15.22
CA PRO A 51 -6.47 -1.42 15.68
C PRO A 51 -6.54 -0.29 14.65
N GLY A 52 -5.43 0.02 13.97
CA GLY A 52 -5.39 1.06 12.94
C GLY A 52 -6.26 0.72 11.73
N GLN A 53 -6.27 -0.55 11.32
CA GLN A 53 -7.17 -1.03 10.27
C GLN A 53 -8.63 -0.94 10.71
N LYS A 54 -8.94 -1.33 11.96
CA LYS A 54 -10.30 -1.25 12.51
C LYS A 54 -10.84 0.18 12.54
N LEU A 55 -10.00 1.14 12.93
CA LEU A 55 -10.32 2.56 12.90
C LEU A 55 -10.74 3.02 11.49
N ILE A 56 -10.03 2.61 10.43
CA ILE A 56 -10.43 2.91 9.05
C ILE A 56 -11.80 2.28 8.74
N MET A 57 -12.01 1.01 9.09
CA MET A 57 -13.27 0.29 8.80
C MET A 57 -14.46 0.93 9.51
N GLU A 58 -14.31 1.30 10.78
CA GLU A 58 -15.33 1.97 11.59
C GLU A 58 -15.66 3.35 10.98
N ALA A 59 -14.65 4.15 10.64
CA ALA A 59 -14.83 5.44 10.00
C ALA A 59 -15.51 5.34 8.63
N ILE A 60 -15.22 4.30 7.82
CA ILE A 60 -15.90 4.04 6.55
C ILE A 60 -17.41 3.85 6.78
N ALA A 61 -17.78 3.05 7.78
CA ALA A 61 -19.17 2.76 8.10
C ALA A 61 -19.88 3.98 8.69
N GLU A 62 -19.29 4.61 9.71
CA GLU A 62 -19.88 5.71 10.47
C GLU A 62 -20.09 6.96 9.60
N HIS A 63 -19.07 7.35 8.85
CA HIS A 63 -19.12 8.57 8.05
C HIS A 63 -19.57 8.33 6.61
N GLY A 64 -19.88 7.08 6.24
CA GLY A 64 -20.28 6.70 4.88
C GLY A 64 -19.24 7.12 3.85
N LEU A 65 -17.96 6.88 4.16
CA LEU A 65 -16.85 7.25 3.28
C LEU A 65 -16.93 6.48 1.96
N ASN A 66 -16.51 7.13 0.88
CA ASN A 66 -16.43 6.51 -0.44
C ASN A 66 -15.01 6.58 -1.04
N ARG A 67 -14.06 7.19 -0.34
CA ARG A 67 -12.64 7.27 -0.68
C ARG A 67 -11.81 7.22 0.60
N VAL A 68 -10.62 6.68 0.53
CA VAL A 68 -9.69 6.60 1.67
C VAL A 68 -8.32 7.10 1.24
N VAL A 69 -7.72 7.98 2.04
CA VAL A 69 -6.32 8.39 1.90
C VAL A 69 -5.58 7.95 3.15
N VAL A 70 -4.46 7.25 2.99
CA VAL A 70 -3.59 6.89 4.12
C VAL A 70 -2.25 7.60 3.96
N ALA A 71 -1.92 8.50 4.88
CA ALA A 71 -0.62 9.18 4.94
C ALA A 71 0.33 8.39 5.84
N ALA A 72 1.19 7.57 5.24
CA ALA A 72 2.05 6.64 5.96
C ALA A 72 3.35 6.32 5.19
N CYS A 73 3.65 5.04 5.07
CA CYS A 73 4.80 4.50 4.35
C CYS A 73 4.51 4.30 2.85
N SER A 74 5.51 3.80 2.14
CA SER A 74 5.43 3.51 0.71
C SER A 74 4.24 2.61 0.33
N PRO A 75 3.53 2.91 -0.78
CA PRO A 75 2.53 2.01 -1.33
C PRO A 75 3.12 0.64 -1.69
N SER A 76 4.41 0.56 -2.04
CA SER A 76 5.10 -0.72 -2.30
C SER A 76 5.17 -1.65 -1.09
N MET A 77 4.86 -1.14 0.12
CA MET A 77 4.89 -1.91 1.36
C MET A 77 3.50 -2.31 1.84
N HIS A 78 2.58 -1.35 1.99
CA HIS A 78 1.28 -1.59 2.63
C HIS A 78 0.04 -1.23 1.78
N GLU A 79 0.19 -0.90 0.49
CA GLU A 79 -0.99 -0.62 -0.35
C GLU A 79 -1.95 -1.82 -0.35
N GLU A 80 -1.44 -3.04 -0.50
CA GLU A 80 -2.30 -4.24 -0.52
C GLU A 80 -2.96 -4.52 0.84
N THR A 81 -2.28 -4.17 1.94
CA THR A 81 -2.87 -4.23 3.29
C THR A 81 -4.09 -3.33 3.39
N PHE A 82 -3.96 -2.05 3.01
CA PHE A 82 -5.08 -1.10 3.07
C PHE A 82 -6.16 -1.39 2.02
N ARG A 83 -5.80 -1.92 0.84
CA ARG A 83 -6.78 -2.45 -0.11
C ARG A 83 -7.59 -3.60 0.50
N GLY A 84 -6.95 -4.46 1.29
CA GLY A 84 -7.61 -5.49 2.08
C GLY A 84 -8.66 -4.90 3.03
N VAL A 85 -8.32 -3.82 3.75
CA VAL A 85 -9.25 -3.08 4.61
C VAL A 85 -10.46 -2.57 3.83
N LEU A 86 -10.24 -1.88 2.70
CA LEU A 86 -11.33 -1.37 1.87
C LEU A 86 -12.25 -2.51 1.38
N ARG A 87 -11.68 -3.63 0.93
CA ARG A 87 -12.47 -4.81 0.51
C ARG A 87 -13.31 -5.34 1.66
N ALA A 88 -12.74 -5.46 2.86
CA ALA A 88 -13.44 -5.94 4.06
C ALA A 88 -14.58 -4.98 4.47
N SER A 89 -14.43 -3.68 4.22
CA SER A 89 -15.48 -2.66 4.44
C SER A 89 -16.47 -2.50 3.28
N GLY A 90 -16.40 -3.34 2.24
CA GLY A 90 -17.30 -3.25 1.08
C GLY A 90 -17.00 -2.07 0.13
N LEU A 91 -15.85 -1.44 0.26
CA LEU A 91 -15.37 -0.41 -0.67
C LEU A 91 -14.54 -1.05 -1.78
N ASN A 92 -14.59 -0.45 -2.98
CA ASN A 92 -13.70 -0.87 -4.06
C ASN A 92 -12.24 -0.53 -3.67
N PRO A 93 -11.29 -1.48 -3.75
CA PRO A 93 -9.92 -1.28 -3.28
C PRO A 93 -9.15 -0.19 -4.05
N TYR A 94 -9.58 0.16 -5.25
CA TYR A 94 -8.97 1.22 -6.07
C TYR A 94 -9.48 2.62 -5.74
N LEU A 95 -10.32 2.75 -4.71
CA LEU A 95 -10.74 4.01 -4.11
C LEU A 95 -9.84 4.44 -2.94
N LEU A 96 -8.68 3.80 -2.83
CA LEU A 96 -7.58 4.11 -1.92
C LEU A 96 -6.53 4.96 -2.63
N GLU A 97 -5.98 5.95 -1.92
CA GLU A 97 -4.70 6.57 -2.24
C GLU A 97 -3.76 6.51 -1.03
N VAL A 98 -2.46 6.31 -1.27
CA VAL A 98 -1.45 6.31 -0.20
C VAL A 98 -0.52 7.50 -0.40
N ALA A 99 -0.46 8.40 0.57
CA ALA A 99 0.53 9.47 0.63
C ALA A 99 1.77 8.96 1.39
N ASN A 100 2.90 8.82 0.69
CA ASN A 100 4.15 8.38 1.31
C ASN A 100 4.82 9.55 2.07
N VAL A 101 4.53 9.67 3.36
CA VAL A 101 5.11 10.68 4.25
C VAL A 101 6.24 10.12 5.12
N ARG A 102 6.69 8.88 4.89
CA ARG A 102 7.82 8.26 5.58
C ARG A 102 9.08 8.24 4.73
N GLU A 103 9.19 7.28 3.82
CA GLU A 103 10.38 7.10 2.96
C GLU A 103 10.63 8.33 2.08
N GLN A 104 9.57 9.02 1.67
CA GLN A 104 9.66 10.22 0.82
C GLN A 104 9.56 11.53 1.60
N CYS A 105 9.39 11.50 2.93
CA CYS A 105 9.26 12.71 3.73
C CYS A 105 10.02 12.66 5.07
N SER A 106 9.49 12.01 6.10
CA SER A 106 10.08 12.07 7.45
C SER A 106 11.53 11.58 7.50
N TRP A 107 11.86 10.45 6.86
CA TRP A 107 13.20 9.87 6.89
C TRP A 107 14.27 10.74 6.21
N PRO A 108 14.09 11.21 4.95
CA PRO A 108 15.11 12.04 4.31
C PRO A 108 15.21 13.46 4.87
N HIS A 109 14.19 13.97 5.57
CA HIS A 109 14.12 15.36 6.03
C HIS A 109 14.16 15.51 7.56
N ALA A 110 14.75 14.55 8.28
CA ALA A 110 14.81 14.54 9.74
C ALA A 110 15.49 15.79 10.36
N HIS A 111 16.33 16.48 9.58
CA HIS A 111 17.04 17.69 9.99
C HIS A 111 16.27 18.99 9.70
N GLU A 112 15.12 18.92 9.01
CA GLU A 112 14.30 20.07 8.65
C GLU A 112 12.80 19.80 8.95
N PRO A 113 12.41 19.56 10.22
CA PRO A 113 11.08 19.07 10.59
C PRO A 113 9.91 19.99 10.17
N GLU A 114 10.11 21.31 10.21
CA GLU A 114 9.11 22.28 9.73
C GLU A 114 8.83 22.08 8.23
N ARG A 115 9.89 22.02 7.41
CA ARG A 115 9.78 21.80 5.96
C ARG A 115 9.30 20.39 5.63
N ALA A 116 9.67 19.39 6.44
CA ALA A 116 9.15 18.03 6.33
C ALA A 116 7.63 18.00 6.57
N THR A 117 7.13 18.75 7.54
CA THR A 117 5.70 18.88 7.82
C THR A 117 4.96 19.59 6.68
N GLU A 118 5.52 20.69 6.16
CA GLU A 118 4.97 21.37 4.98
C GLU A 118 4.90 20.44 3.76
N LYS A 119 5.97 19.69 3.52
CA LYS A 119 6.02 18.71 2.43
C LYS A 119 4.99 17.59 2.64
N ALA A 120 4.87 17.06 3.85
CA ALA A 120 3.89 16.02 4.17
C ALA A 120 2.46 16.52 3.89
N LEU A 121 2.16 17.77 4.25
CA LEU A 121 0.89 18.39 3.91
C LEU A 121 0.65 18.44 2.40
N LYS A 122 1.65 18.85 1.61
CA LYS A 122 1.53 18.87 0.14
C LYS A 122 1.31 17.49 -0.45
N LEU A 123 1.97 16.46 0.08
CA LEU A 123 1.74 15.07 -0.33
C LEU A 123 0.31 14.61 -0.02
N VAL A 124 -0.22 14.97 1.15
CA VAL A 124 -1.62 14.68 1.51
C VAL A 124 -2.60 15.45 0.63
N GLU A 125 -2.36 16.74 0.37
CA GLU A 125 -3.17 17.55 -0.57
C GLU A 125 -3.24 16.90 -1.96
N MET A 126 -2.10 16.47 -2.49
CA MET A 126 -2.02 15.78 -3.78
C MET A 126 -2.77 14.45 -3.77
N ALA A 127 -2.62 13.65 -2.71
CA ALA A 127 -3.33 12.38 -2.57
C ALA A 127 -4.85 12.57 -2.47
N VAL A 128 -5.31 13.55 -1.69
CA VAL A 128 -6.73 13.93 -1.60
C VAL A 128 -7.24 14.40 -2.96
N ALA A 129 -6.50 15.25 -3.67
CA ALA A 129 -6.89 15.73 -5.00
C ALA A 129 -7.09 14.58 -5.99
N LYS A 130 -6.18 13.59 -6.00
CA LYS A 130 -6.31 12.37 -6.81
C LYS A 130 -7.47 11.49 -6.34
N ALA A 131 -7.61 11.28 -5.02
CA ALA A 131 -8.68 10.45 -4.44
C ALA A 131 -10.08 10.93 -4.82
N ARG A 132 -10.29 12.25 -4.95
CA ARG A 132 -11.55 12.84 -5.43
C ARG A 132 -11.96 12.36 -6.81
N LEU A 133 -11.00 12.00 -7.65
CA LEU A 133 -11.19 11.60 -9.05
C LEU A 133 -11.02 10.10 -9.27
N LEU A 134 -10.64 9.32 -8.24
CA LEU A 134 -10.55 7.88 -8.36
C LEU A 134 -11.91 7.28 -8.71
N GLU A 135 -11.88 6.26 -9.55
CA GLU A 135 -13.05 5.50 -9.98
C GLU A 135 -12.92 4.05 -9.50
N PRO A 136 -14.04 3.37 -9.21
CA PRO A 136 -14.01 1.97 -8.87
C PRO A 136 -13.53 1.16 -10.08
N VAL A 137 -12.49 0.35 -9.91
CA VAL A 137 -11.95 -0.51 -10.97
C VAL A 137 -12.39 -1.95 -10.76
N GLU A 138 -12.86 -2.60 -11.82
CA GLU A 138 -13.20 -4.01 -11.81
C GLU A 138 -11.96 -4.88 -12.05
N LEU A 139 -11.77 -5.89 -11.19
CA LEU A 139 -10.68 -6.85 -11.33
C LEU A 139 -10.97 -7.82 -12.47
N ARG A 140 -10.13 -7.76 -13.51
CA ARG A 140 -10.18 -8.74 -14.60
C ARG A 140 -9.59 -10.07 -14.15
N ARG A 141 -10.38 -11.14 -14.23
CA ARG A 141 -9.89 -12.51 -14.08
C ARG A 141 -9.26 -12.96 -15.39
N VAL A 142 -8.07 -13.54 -15.31
CA VAL A 142 -7.37 -14.11 -16.46
C VAL A 142 -7.06 -15.59 -16.19
N PRO A 143 -7.17 -16.47 -17.20
CA PRO A 143 -6.81 -17.87 -17.02
C PRO A 143 -5.29 -17.98 -16.81
N ILE A 144 -4.89 -18.83 -15.86
CA ILE A 144 -3.48 -19.13 -15.58
C ILE A 144 -3.15 -20.50 -16.17
N LYS A 145 -2.14 -20.56 -17.05
CA LYS A 145 -1.61 -21.83 -17.55
C LYS A 145 -0.94 -22.57 -16.39
N ARG A 146 -1.28 -23.85 -16.18
CA ARG A 146 -0.70 -24.70 -15.12
C ARG A 146 0.70 -25.22 -15.50
N SER A 147 1.62 -24.31 -15.75
CA SER A 147 3.03 -24.61 -16.04
C SER A 147 3.93 -23.52 -15.49
N ALA A 148 5.16 -23.88 -15.11
CA ALA A 148 6.17 -22.96 -14.61
C ALA A 148 7.44 -22.97 -15.48
N LEU A 149 8.14 -21.84 -15.53
CA LEU A 149 9.47 -21.71 -16.13
C LEU A 149 10.46 -21.38 -15.02
N VAL A 150 11.50 -22.20 -14.88
CA VAL A 150 12.64 -21.97 -13.99
C VAL A 150 13.85 -21.60 -14.84
N VAL A 151 14.48 -20.47 -14.54
CA VAL A 151 15.64 -19.96 -15.26
C VAL A 151 16.88 -20.10 -14.38
N GLY A 152 17.82 -20.93 -14.83
CA GLY A 152 19.05 -21.29 -14.12
C GLY A 152 18.94 -22.67 -13.46
N GLY A 153 19.76 -23.62 -13.91
CA GLY A 153 19.89 -24.98 -13.39
C GLY A 153 20.94 -25.13 -12.30
N GLY A 154 21.12 -24.12 -11.43
CA GLY A 154 21.89 -24.27 -10.19
C GLY A 154 21.07 -24.98 -9.10
N ILE A 155 21.65 -25.20 -7.92
CA ILE A 155 20.96 -25.88 -6.81
C ILE A 155 19.58 -25.27 -6.50
N ALA A 156 19.47 -23.92 -6.47
CA ALA A 156 18.20 -23.24 -6.22
C ALA A 156 17.13 -23.53 -7.30
N GLY A 157 17.53 -23.53 -8.58
CA GLY A 157 16.60 -23.79 -9.68
C GLY A 157 16.22 -25.26 -9.80
N ILE A 158 17.18 -26.17 -9.57
CA ILE A 158 16.89 -27.62 -9.52
C ILE A 158 15.88 -27.91 -8.42
N THR A 159 16.10 -27.41 -7.20
CA THR A 159 15.16 -27.60 -6.08
C THR A 159 13.78 -27.02 -6.40
N ALA A 160 13.71 -25.77 -6.88
CA ALA A 160 12.42 -25.17 -7.26
C ALA A 160 11.70 -25.96 -8.35
N ALA A 161 12.43 -26.47 -9.35
CA ALA A 161 11.85 -27.27 -10.42
C ALA A 161 11.30 -28.61 -9.92
N LEU A 162 12.02 -29.29 -9.03
CA LEU A 162 11.57 -30.54 -8.41
C LEU A 162 10.32 -30.32 -7.55
N ASP A 163 10.32 -29.33 -6.65
CA ASP A 163 9.17 -29.03 -5.79
C ASP A 163 7.90 -28.74 -6.60
N LEU A 164 8.03 -27.97 -7.70
CA LEU A 164 6.91 -27.65 -8.59
C LEU A 164 6.43 -28.87 -9.38
N ALA A 165 7.35 -29.73 -9.84
CA ALA A 165 7.02 -30.95 -10.56
C ALA A 165 6.33 -31.98 -9.64
N GLU A 166 6.79 -32.13 -8.39
CA GLU A 166 6.16 -32.98 -7.37
C GLU A 166 4.76 -32.48 -6.99
N ALA A 167 4.53 -31.16 -7.01
CA ALA A 167 3.20 -30.56 -6.88
C ALA A 167 2.30 -30.75 -8.12
N GLY A 168 2.78 -31.43 -9.17
CA GLY A 168 2.03 -31.78 -10.37
C GLY A 168 1.94 -30.67 -11.42
N LEU A 169 2.88 -29.71 -11.42
CA LEU A 169 2.98 -28.69 -12.47
C LEU A 169 3.92 -29.13 -13.59
N GLU A 170 3.60 -28.77 -14.83
CA GLU A 170 4.56 -28.87 -15.94
C GLU A 170 5.67 -27.83 -15.73
N VAL A 171 6.94 -28.25 -15.70
CA VAL A 171 8.07 -27.35 -15.44
C VAL A 171 9.05 -27.36 -16.60
N TYR A 172 9.37 -26.17 -17.11
CA TYR A 172 10.45 -25.95 -18.06
C TYR A 172 11.66 -25.41 -17.28
N LEU A 173 12.79 -26.13 -17.28
CA LEU A 173 14.05 -25.66 -16.68
C LEU A 173 15.01 -25.24 -17.81
N VAL A 174 15.42 -23.97 -17.82
CA VAL A 174 16.33 -23.42 -18.83
C VAL A 174 17.65 -23.08 -18.16
N GLU A 175 18.72 -23.77 -18.56
CA GLU A 175 20.10 -23.47 -18.15
C GLU A 175 20.87 -22.89 -19.34
N ARG A 176 21.69 -21.87 -19.05
CA ARG A 176 22.53 -21.19 -20.04
C ARG A 176 23.71 -22.07 -20.48
N GLN A 177 24.28 -22.82 -19.54
CA GLN A 177 25.42 -23.70 -19.78
C GLN A 177 24.99 -25.06 -20.32
N PRO A 178 25.92 -25.83 -20.93
CA PRO A 178 25.63 -27.19 -21.39
C PRO A 178 25.24 -28.17 -20.27
N SER A 179 25.56 -27.85 -19.01
CA SER A 179 25.27 -28.68 -17.84
C SER A 179 24.59 -27.87 -16.74
N ILE A 180 23.72 -28.54 -15.99
CA ILE A 180 23.17 -28.07 -14.72
C ILE A 180 24.18 -28.30 -13.57
N GLY A 181 23.87 -27.76 -12.40
CA GLY A 181 24.67 -27.85 -11.17
C GLY A 181 25.13 -26.48 -10.66
N GLY A 182 25.29 -25.50 -11.56
CA GLY A 182 25.77 -24.16 -11.20
C GLY A 182 27.11 -24.21 -10.47
N HIS A 183 27.33 -23.28 -9.53
CA HIS A 183 28.56 -23.23 -8.73
C HIS A 183 28.78 -24.44 -7.81
N MET A 184 27.76 -25.26 -7.55
CA MET A 184 27.89 -26.41 -6.66
C MET A 184 28.61 -27.59 -7.33
N ALA A 185 28.54 -27.68 -8.66
CA ALA A 185 29.12 -28.76 -9.44
C ALA A 185 30.48 -28.38 -10.09
N MET A 186 30.95 -27.16 -9.87
CA MET A 186 32.28 -26.68 -10.30
C MET A 186 33.23 -26.68 -9.11
#